data_AF-A0A946DW12-F1
#
_entry.id   AF-A0A946DW12-F1
#
_cell.length_a   1.000
_cell.length_b   1.000
_cell.length_c   1.000
_cell.angle_alpha   90.00
_cell.angle_beta   90.00
_cell.angle_gamma   90.00
#
_symmetry.space_group_name_H-M   'P 1'
#
loop_
_entity.id
_entity.type
_entity.pdbx_description
1 polymer ?
#
loop_
_entity_poly.entity_id
_entity_poly.type
_entity_poly.pdbx_seq_one_letter_code
_entity_poly.pdbx_strand_id
1 'polypeptide(L)'
;MNHLPFALHFMSHSPDNQSSSAALGSALTQSGESLLELSRSSRLLIVFLRHGGCPFCRETLAQLADCREEVEATGVRLALVHMMPDEEAHRLFTKYGLADVARISDPEQKLHGALSLNKGSALDVMGPKVWWAGFKSVLIGGHRFGRPSGDVFQLGGAFLVHNGEILAAHRSKTSFEQPEFIALAKGEWGP
;
A
#
# COMPACT_ATOMS: atom_id res chain seq x y z
N MET A 1 13.91 24.10 46.15
CA MET A 1 13.87 22.93 45.23
C MET A 1 13.06 23.39 44.03
N ASN A 2 13.76 23.88 43.01
CA ASN A 2 13.15 24.62 41.89
C ASN A 2 12.78 23.68 40.76
N HIS A 3 11.54 23.85 40.28
CA HIS A 3 11.04 23.35 39.01
C HIS A 3 11.76 24.02 37.83
N LEU A 4 12.14 23.22 36.82
CA LEU A 4 12.38 23.66 35.44
C LEU A 4 11.89 22.57 34.47
N PRO A 5 11.45 22.93 33.26
CA PRO A 5 10.30 22.32 32.60
C PRO A 5 10.65 21.53 31.34
N PHE A 6 9.66 20.75 30.89
CA PHE A 6 9.34 20.38 29.51
C PHE A 6 10.35 20.86 28.45
N ALA A 7 11.26 19.96 28.06
CA ALA A 7 12.10 20.16 26.89
C ALA A 7 11.24 20.02 25.63
N LEU A 8 11.28 21.06 24.81
CA LEU A 8 10.65 21.19 23.51
C LEU A 8 11.03 20.04 22.58
N HIS A 9 9.99 19.58 21.89
CA HIS A 9 9.97 18.55 20.85
C HIS A 9 11.00 18.88 19.75
N PHE A 10 12.05 18.05 19.65
CA PHE A 10 12.96 18.05 18.52
C PHE A 10 12.23 17.42 17.32
N MET A 11 11.77 18.24 16.37
CA MET A 11 11.38 17.78 15.03
C MET A 11 12.65 17.47 14.23
N SER A 12 13.28 16.34 14.51
CA SER A 12 14.33 15.80 13.65
C SER A 12 13.69 15.26 12.38
N HIS A 13 13.75 16.04 11.29
CA HIS A 13 13.42 15.55 9.96
C HIS A 13 14.45 14.49 9.56
N SER A 14 14.08 13.21 9.66
CA SER A 14 14.90 12.11 9.12
C SER A 14 15.05 12.27 7.60
N PRO A 15 16.22 12.03 7.00
CA PRO A 15 16.42 12.06 5.54
C PRO A 15 15.43 11.15 4.78
N ASP A 16 14.93 10.09 5.42
CA ASP A 16 13.89 9.20 4.87
C ASP A 16 12.56 9.93 4.60
N ASN A 17 12.25 10.97 5.40
CA ASN A 17 11.01 11.73 5.31
C ASN A 17 11.01 12.68 4.09
N GLN A 18 12.18 13.24 3.76
CA GLN A 18 12.32 14.18 2.64
C GLN A 18 12.24 13.46 1.28
N SER A 19 12.80 12.25 1.19
CA SER A 19 12.67 11.37 0.01
C SER A 19 11.22 10.90 -0.18
N SER A 20 10.54 10.53 0.91
CA SER A 20 9.14 10.10 0.89
C SER A 20 8.20 11.21 0.42
N SER A 21 8.34 12.43 0.96
CA SER A 21 7.49 13.57 0.58
C SER A 21 7.61 13.93 -0.90
N ALA A 22 8.82 13.88 -1.47
CA ALA A 22 9.03 14.11 -2.90
C ALA A 22 8.34 13.04 -3.76
N ALA A 23 8.45 11.77 -3.38
CA ALA A 23 7.79 10.67 -4.09
C ALA A 23 6.25 10.77 -4.02
N LEU A 24 5.70 11.16 -2.86
CA LEU A 24 4.27 11.42 -2.68
C LEU A 24 3.79 12.60 -3.55
N GLY A 25 4.64 13.62 -3.74
CA GLY A 25 4.33 14.78 -4.58
C GLY A 25 4.27 14.46 -6.08
N SER A 26 5.05 13.49 -6.55
CA SER A 26 5.02 13.06 -7.96
C SER A 26 4.00 11.97 -8.26
N ALA A 27 3.43 11.34 -7.23
CA ALA A 27 2.47 10.25 -7.37
C ALA A 27 1.05 10.80 -7.56
N LEU A 28 0.66 10.99 -8.82
CA LEU A 28 -0.65 11.51 -9.20
C LEU A 28 -1.71 10.41 -9.22
N THR A 29 -2.87 10.75 -8.70
CA THR A 29 -4.08 9.91 -8.75
C THR A 29 -4.77 10.02 -10.11
N GLN A 30 -5.82 9.20 -10.31
CA GLN A 30 -6.68 9.30 -11.49
C GLN A 30 -7.37 10.67 -11.66
N SER A 31 -7.50 11.47 -10.59
CA SER A 31 -8.09 12.82 -10.64
C SER A 31 -7.04 13.92 -10.84
N GLY A 32 -5.75 13.59 -10.85
CA GLY A 32 -4.65 14.55 -11.01
C GLY A 32 -4.12 15.15 -9.70
N GLU A 33 -4.76 14.89 -8.56
CA GLU A 33 -4.22 15.25 -7.24
C GLU A 33 -3.08 14.30 -6.85
N SER A 34 -2.02 14.83 -6.24
CA SER A 34 -0.92 14.03 -5.69
C SER A 34 -1.25 13.42 -4.32
N LEU A 35 -0.58 12.33 -3.96
CA LEU A 35 -0.67 11.76 -2.60
C LEU A 35 -0.24 12.77 -1.52
N LEU A 36 0.70 13.65 -1.83
CA LEU A 36 1.12 14.72 -0.92
C LEU A 36 -0.03 15.71 -0.66
N GLU A 37 -0.72 16.16 -1.71
CA GLU A 37 -1.88 17.05 -1.58
C GLU A 37 -3.01 16.39 -0.78
N LEU A 38 -3.34 15.14 -1.10
CA LEU A 38 -4.34 14.37 -0.35
C LEU A 38 -3.99 14.26 1.15
N SER A 39 -2.71 13.98 1.46
CA SER A 39 -2.24 13.85 2.85
C SER A 39 -2.22 15.17 3.63
N ARG A 40 -2.23 16.32 2.94
CA ARG A 40 -2.35 17.66 3.55
C ARG A 40 -3.79 17.99 3.87
N SER A 41 -4.74 17.52 3.06
CA SER A 41 -6.17 17.74 3.30
C SER A 41 -6.71 16.91 4.46
N SER A 42 -6.24 15.67 4.63
CA SER A 42 -6.62 14.80 5.75
C SER A 42 -5.54 13.75 5.99
N ARG A 43 -5.68 12.96 7.07
CA ARG A 43 -4.90 11.73 7.18
C ARG A 43 -5.26 10.81 6.01
N LEU A 44 -4.24 10.15 5.46
CA LEU A 44 -4.36 9.30 4.28
C LEU A 44 -3.77 7.92 4.58
N LEU A 45 -4.58 6.88 4.46
CA LEU A 45 -4.12 5.49 4.50
C LEU A 45 -3.84 5.03 3.08
N ILE A 46 -2.55 4.88 2.77
CA ILE A 46 -2.05 4.44 1.47
C ILE A 46 -1.81 2.94 1.53
N VAL A 47 -2.58 2.17 0.76
CA VAL A 47 -2.50 0.70 0.69
C VAL A 47 -1.80 0.29 -0.59
N PHE A 48 -0.65 -0.35 -0.45
CA PHE A 48 0.15 -0.89 -1.55
C PHE A 48 -0.26 -2.31 -1.84
N LEU A 49 -0.83 -2.50 -3.02
CA LEU A 49 -1.21 -3.78 -3.57
C LEU A 49 -0.04 -4.42 -4.31
N ARG A 50 -0.04 -5.75 -4.31
CA ARG A 50 0.90 -6.55 -5.10
C ARG A 50 0.49 -6.56 -6.58
N HIS A 51 1.00 -7.53 -7.34
CA HIS A 51 0.61 -7.75 -8.73
C HIS A 51 -0.88 -8.18 -8.86
N GLY A 52 -1.53 -7.80 -9.97
CA GLY A 52 -2.98 -7.97 -10.21
C GLY A 52 -3.49 -9.42 -10.27
N GLY A 53 -2.59 -10.38 -10.47
CA GLY A 53 -2.90 -11.81 -10.49
C GLY A 53 -2.81 -12.54 -9.14
N CYS A 54 -2.47 -11.85 -8.06
CA CYS A 54 -2.25 -12.47 -6.75
C CYS A 54 -3.57 -12.71 -5.99
N PRO A 55 -3.86 -13.91 -5.47
CA PRO A 55 -5.04 -14.14 -4.63
C PRO A 55 -5.01 -13.28 -3.35
N PHE A 56 -3.83 -13.06 -2.76
CA PHE A 56 -3.69 -12.22 -1.55
C PHE A 56 -4.04 -10.76 -1.81
N CYS A 57 -3.77 -10.24 -3.01
CA CYS A 57 -4.21 -8.89 -3.39
C CYS A 57 -5.75 -8.77 -3.34
N ARG A 58 -6.46 -9.83 -3.74
CA ARG A 58 -7.92 -9.88 -3.70
C ARG A 58 -8.46 -9.97 -2.27
N GLU A 59 -7.78 -10.73 -1.42
CA GLU A 59 -8.10 -10.79 0.01
C GLU A 59 -7.90 -9.43 0.68
N THR A 60 -6.78 -8.73 0.41
CA THR A 60 -6.54 -7.37 0.91
C THR A 60 -7.62 -6.39 0.47
N LEU A 61 -8.06 -6.47 -0.80
CA LEU A 61 -9.15 -5.63 -1.31
C LEU A 61 -10.50 -5.95 -0.64
N ALA A 62 -10.80 -7.23 -0.43
CA ALA A 62 -12.02 -7.65 0.26
C ALA A 62 -12.03 -7.17 1.72
N GLN A 63 -10.94 -7.40 2.45
CA GLN A 63 -10.79 -6.93 3.82
C GLN A 63 -10.90 -5.40 3.92
N LEU A 64 -10.25 -4.67 3.01
CA LEU A 64 -10.34 -3.22 2.98
C LEU A 64 -11.76 -2.74 2.68
N ALA A 65 -12.49 -3.40 1.77
CA ALA A 65 -13.88 -3.09 1.49
C ALA A 65 -14.78 -3.34 2.72
N ASP A 66 -14.56 -4.45 3.44
CA ASP A 66 -15.34 -4.82 4.63
C ASP A 66 -15.15 -3.83 5.79
N CYS A 67 -13.95 -3.27 5.96
CA CYS A 67 -13.64 -2.33 7.04
C CYS A 67 -13.60 -0.85 6.60
N ARG A 68 -13.93 -0.55 5.34
CA ARG A 68 -13.81 0.80 4.75
C ARG A 68 -14.53 1.85 5.58
N GLU A 69 -15.80 1.62 5.90
CA GLU A 69 -16.63 2.58 6.63
C GLU A 69 -16.05 2.89 8.02
N GLU A 70 -15.51 1.89 8.71
CA GLU A 70 -14.90 2.08 10.03
C GLU A 70 -13.58 2.86 9.92
N VAL A 71 -12.76 2.58 8.91
CA VAL A 71 -11.54 3.36 8.64
C VAL A 71 -11.90 4.81 8.32
N GLU A 72 -12.85 5.05 7.41
CA GLU A 72 -13.25 6.41 7.02
C GLU A 72 -13.91 7.18 8.18
N ALA A 73 -14.62 6.50 9.09
CA ALA A 73 -15.20 7.10 10.30
C ALA A 73 -14.13 7.68 11.26
N THR A 74 -12.86 7.27 11.15
CA THR A 74 -11.74 7.88 11.89
C THR A 74 -11.25 9.21 11.30
N GLY A 75 -11.84 9.67 10.18
CA GLY A 75 -11.40 10.86 9.45
C GLY A 75 -10.21 10.60 8.52
N VAL A 76 -9.93 9.33 8.22
CA VAL A 76 -8.86 8.87 7.33
C VAL A 76 -9.43 8.64 5.93
N ARG A 77 -8.77 9.17 4.90
CA ARG A 77 -9.08 8.85 3.49
C ARG A 77 -8.24 7.67 3.01
N LEU A 78 -8.73 6.95 2.00
CA LEU A 78 -8.02 5.82 1.39
C LEU A 78 -7.32 6.23 0.07
N ALA A 79 -6.17 5.62 -0.19
CA ALA A 79 -5.54 5.58 -1.51
C ALA A 79 -4.96 4.18 -1.79
N LEU A 80 -5.07 3.71 -3.04
CA LEU A 80 -4.56 2.42 -3.49
C LEU A 80 -3.38 2.62 -4.45
N VAL A 81 -2.25 1.97 -4.17
CA VAL A 81 -1.11 1.91 -5.07
C VAL A 81 -1.02 0.52 -5.66
N HIS A 82 -0.91 0.40 -6.98
CA HIS A 82 -0.86 -0.87 -7.68
C HIS A 82 0.09 -0.85 -8.86
N MET A 83 0.43 -2.02 -9.41
CA MET A 83 1.33 -2.13 -10.56
C MET A 83 0.63 -2.38 -11.91
N MET A 84 -0.70 -2.44 -11.93
CA MET A 84 -1.50 -2.66 -13.14
C MET A 84 -1.69 -1.37 -13.95
N PRO A 85 -1.99 -1.46 -15.26
CA PRO A 85 -2.58 -0.35 -16.00
C PRO A 85 -3.85 0.17 -15.31
N ASP A 86 -4.09 1.49 -15.29
CA ASP A 86 -5.19 2.10 -14.54
C ASP A 86 -6.56 1.52 -14.90
N GLU A 87 -6.83 1.32 -16.19
CA GLU A 87 -8.07 0.72 -16.68
C GLU A 87 -8.35 -0.68 -16.14
N GLU A 88 -7.29 -1.49 -15.94
CA GLU A 88 -7.42 -2.81 -15.36
C GLU A 88 -7.69 -2.74 -13.85
N ALA A 89 -6.98 -1.85 -13.16
CA ALA A 89 -7.18 -1.61 -11.73
C ALA A 89 -8.59 -1.07 -11.45
N HIS A 90 -9.07 -0.12 -12.25
CA HIS A 90 -10.43 0.42 -12.13
C HIS A 90 -11.49 -0.69 -12.24
N ARG A 91 -11.38 -1.58 -13.24
CA ARG A 91 -12.28 -2.74 -13.38
C ARG A 91 -12.19 -3.70 -12.20
N LEU A 92 -11.01 -3.88 -11.62
CA LEU A 92 -10.83 -4.73 -10.45
C LEU A 92 -11.49 -4.09 -9.21
N PHE A 93 -11.18 -2.83 -8.92
CA PHE A 93 -11.67 -2.12 -7.73
C PHE A 93 -13.18 -1.90 -7.76
N THR A 94 -13.77 -1.75 -8.95
CA THR A 94 -15.23 -1.73 -9.13
C THR A 94 -15.90 -2.97 -8.54
N LYS A 95 -15.27 -4.15 -8.67
CA LYS A 95 -15.83 -5.42 -8.13
C LYS A 95 -15.86 -5.47 -6.61
N TYR A 96 -15.08 -4.62 -5.94
CA TYR A 96 -15.00 -4.52 -4.49
C TYR A 96 -15.66 -3.24 -3.95
N GLY A 97 -16.32 -2.44 -4.80
CA GLY A 97 -16.90 -1.16 -4.37
C GLY A 97 -15.85 -0.11 -3.99
N LEU A 98 -14.64 -0.19 -4.57
CA LEU A 98 -13.50 0.71 -4.30
C LEU A 98 -13.12 1.57 -5.52
N ALA A 99 -14.00 1.67 -6.52
CA ALA A 99 -13.71 2.39 -7.77
C ALA A 99 -13.53 3.90 -7.60
N ASP A 100 -14.15 4.46 -6.56
CA ASP A 100 -14.12 5.86 -6.17
C ASP A 100 -12.90 6.22 -5.31
N VAL A 101 -12.19 5.23 -4.78
CA VAL A 101 -10.97 5.43 -4.00
C VAL A 101 -9.86 5.97 -4.90
N ALA A 102 -9.06 6.91 -4.39
CA ALA A 102 -7.88 7.42 -5.07
C ALA A 102 -6.93 6.26 -5.43
N ARG A 103 -6.43 6.22 -6.66
CA ARG A 103 -5.57 5.13 -7.14
C ARG A 103 -4.38 5.62 -7.93
N ILE A 104 -3.25 4.94 -7.78
CA ILE A 104 -1.98 5.26 -8.40
C ILE A 104 -1.43 4.00 -9.07
N SER A 105 -1.14 4.11 -10.36
CA SER A 105 -0.39 3.09 -11.10
C SER A 105 1.11 3.34 -10.95
N ASP A 106 1.80 2.43 -10.27
CA ASP A 106 3.25 2.41 -10.04
C ASP A 106 3.90 1.15 -10.66
N PRO A 107 3.86 0.99 -12.01
CA PRO A 107 4.40 -0.19 -12.68
C PRO A 107 5.93 -0.28 -12.56
N GLU A 108 6.62 0.85 -12.40
CA GLU A 108 8.07 0.94 -12.20
C GLU A 108 8.50 0.78 -10.73
N GLN A 109 7.55 0.59 -9.80
CA GLN A 109 7.81 0.40 -8.36
C GLN A 109 8.58 1.56 -7.70
N LYS A 110 8.51 2.77 -8.26
CA LYS A 110 9.22 3.96 -7.73
C LYS A 110 8.66 4.34 -6.38
N LEU A 111 7.33 4.30 -6.24
CA LEU A 111 6.66 4.65 -4.99
C LEU A 111 6.83 3.54 -3.94
N HIS A 112 6.77 2.27 -4.36
CA HIS A 112 7.09 1.13 -3.48
C HIS A 112 8.51 1.25 -2.90
N GLY A 113 9.50 1.55 -3.75
CA GLY A 113 10.88 1.74 -3.32
C GLY A 113 11.05 2.94 -2.40
N ALA A 114 10.40 4.06 -2.71
CA ALA A 114 10.49 5.29 -1.90
C ALA A 114 9.96 5.12 -0.47
N LEU A 115 8.89 4.34 -0.26
CA LEU A 115 8.35 4.06 1.08
C LEU A 115 9.01 2.86 1.77
N SER A 116 10.12 2.37 1.21
CA SER A 116 10.89 1.24 1.75
C SER A 116 10.06 -0.04 1.91
N LEU A 117 9.15 -0.31 0.97
CA LEU A 117 8.55 -1.63 0.84
C LEU A 117 9.58 -2.57 0.24
N ASN A 118 10.28 -3.30 1.12
CA ASN A 118 11.29 -4.28 0.72
C ASN A 118 10.70 -5.30 -0.26
N LYS A 119 11.52 -5.70 -1.23
CA LYS A 119 11.29 -6.92 -2.00
C LYS A 119 11.50 -8.10 -1.05
N GLY A 120 10.57 -9.05 -1.02
CA GLY A 120 10.72 -10.26 -0.19
C GLY A 120 11.99 -11.02 -0.55
N SER A 121 12.60 -11.68 0.44
CA SER A 121 13.75 -12.56 0.17
C SER A 121 13.33 -13.67 -0.78
N ALA A 122 14.15 -13.97 -1.78
CA ALA A 122 13.86 -15.01 -2.77
C ALA A 122 13.59 -16.39 -2.10
N LEU A 123 14.12 -16.61 -0.89
CA LEU A 123 13.92 -17.84 -0.11
C LEU A 123 12.52 -17.97 0.52
N ASP A 124 11.84 -16.88 0.88
CA ASP A 124 10.49 -16.91 1.46
C ASP A 124 9.40 -17.15 0.39
N VAL A 125 9.75 -16.97 -0.89
CA VAL A 125 8.86 -17.12 -2.05
C VAL A 125 9.14 -18.42 -2.83
N MET A 126 10.29 -19.08 -2.62
CA MET A 126 10.72 -20.32 -3.31
C MET A 126 10.40 -21.61 -2.53
N GLY A 127 9.15 -21.83 -2.15
CA GLY A 127 8.70 -23.18 -1.75
C GLY A 127 8.34 -24.03 -2.98
N PRO A 128 9.04 -25.16 -3.28
CA PRO A 128 8.82 -25.96 -4.51
C PRO A 128 7.38 -26.47 -4.68
N LYS A 129 6.66 -26.63 -3.56
CA LYS A 129 5.27 -27.10 -3.52
C LYS A 129 4.26 -26.05 -4.04
N VAL A 130 4.58 -24.75 -3.91
CA VAL A 130 3.71 -23.64 -4.35
C VAL A 130 3.83 -23.42 -5.85
N TRP A 131 5.05 -23.56 -6.40
CA TRP A 131 5.27 -23.50 -7.85
C TRP A 131 4.56 -24.65 -8.59
N TRP A 132 4.55 -25.86 -8.02
CA TRP A 132 3.88 -27.02 -8.63
C TRP A 132 2.34 -26.91 -8.63
N ALA A 133 1.77 -26.26 -7.61
CA ALA A 133 0.33 -25.98 -7.54
C ALA A 133 -0.08 -24.83 -8.48
N GLY A 134 0.74 -23.78 -8.58
CA GLY A 134 0.51 -22.63 -9.48
C GLY A 134 0.75 -22.94 -10.96
N PHE A 135 1.70 -23.83 -11.29
CA PHE A 135 1.95 -24.22 -12.68
C PHE A 135 0.85 -25.12 -13.26
N LYS A 136 0.26 -26.01 -12.43
CA LYS A 136 -0.86 -26.87 -12.86
C LYS A 136 -2.15 -26.10 -13.12
N SER A 137 -2.47 -25.07 -12.35
CA SER A 137 -3.68 -24.27 -12.55
C SER A 137 -3.58 -23.37 -13.79
N VAL A 138 -2.38 -22.90 -14.13
CA VAL A 138 -2.11 -22.10 -15.34
C VAL A 138 -2.24 -22.94 -16.63
N LEU A 139 -1.87 -24.21 -16.61
CA LEU A 139 -1.95 -25.09 -17.79
C LEU A 139 -3.37 -25.62 -18.09
N ILE A 140 -4.24 -25.72 -17.09
CA ILE A 140 -5.57 -26.35 -17.23
C ILE A 140 -6.68 -25.31 -17.53
N GLY A 141 -6.45 -24.02 -17.28
CA GLY A 141 -7.51 -23.00 -17.20
C GLY A 141 -7.69 -22.05 -18.39
N GLY A 142 -6.97 -22.19 -19.52
CA GLY A 142 -7.29 -21.51 -20.79
C GLY A 142 -7.35 -19.97 -20.82
N HIS A 143 -7.01 -19.25 -19.74
CA HIS A 143 -7.05 -17.79 -19.73
C HIS A 143 -5.68 -17.19 -20.09
N ARG A 144 -5.64 -16.55 -21.26
CA ARG A 144 -4.55 -15.68 -21.72
C ARG A 144 -4.46 -14.43 -20.82
N PHE A 145 -3.90 -14.58 -19.62
CA PHE A 145 -3.33 -13.44 -18.90
C PHE A 145 -1.85 -13.34 -19.30
N GLY A 146 -1.43 -12.14 -19.65
CA GLY A 146 -0.09 -11.84 -20.14
C GLY A 146 1.01 -12.37 -19.21
N ARG A 147 2.22 -12.43 -19.76
CA ARG A 147 3.50 -12.67 -19.05
C ARG A 147 3.43 -12.07 -17.64
N PRO A 148 3.94 -12.73 -16.57
CA PRO A 148 3.94 -12.13 -15.23
C PRO A 148 4.57 -10.75 -15.32
N SER A 149 3.72 -9.72 -15.30
CA SER A 149 4.12 -8.33 -15.44
C SER A 149 4.09 -7.77 -14.03
N GLY A 150 5.29 -7.51 -13.52
CA GLY A 150 5.53 -7.11 -12.14
C GLY A 150 6.43 -8.10 -11.40
N ASP A 151 7.25 -7.56 -10.50
CA ASP A 151 8.13 -8.32 -9.64
C ASP A 151 7.28 -9.17 -8.66
N VAL A 152 7.30 -10.49 -8.85
CA VAL A 152 6.54 -11.46 -8.04
C VAL A 152 7.01 -11.48 -6.57
N PHE A 153 8.13 -10.83 -6.26
CA PHE A 153 8.68 -10.69 -4.92
C PHE A 153 8.27 -9.39 -4.22
N GLN A 154 7.61 -8.45 -4.92
CA GLN A 154 7.17 -7.19 -4.30
C GLN A 154 6.10 -7.48 -3.24
N LEU A 155 6.33 -7.03 -2.01
CA LEU A 155 5.37 -7.16 -0.90
C LEU A 155 4.45 -5.94 -0.86
N GLY A 156 3.23 -6.17 -0.37
CA GLY A 156 2.27 -5.10 -0.11
C GLY A 156 2.54 -4.42 1.24
N GLY A 157 1.71 -3.46 1.57
CA GLY A 157 1.76 -2.79 2.87
C GLY A 157 0.75 -1.67 2.98
N ALA A 158 0.71 -1.01 4.12
CA ALA A 158 -0.18 0.11 4.35
C ALA A 158 0.50 1.17 5.21
N PHE A 159 0.33 2.44 4.85
CA PHE A 159 0.98 3.57 5.53
C PHE A 159 -0.05 4.63 5.87
N LEU A 160 -0.08 5.05 7.14
CA LEU A 160 -0.81 6.24 7.54
C LEU A 160 0.09 7.45 7.33
N VAL A 161 -0.35 8.39 6.50
CA VAL A 161 0.41 9.58 6.12
C VAL A 161 -0.38 10.85 6.42
N HIS A 162 0.29 11.88 6.92
CA HIS A 162 -0.28 13.22 7.06
C HIS A 162 0.79 14.28 6.81
N ASN A 163 0.45 15.32 6.05
CA ASN A 163 1.38 16.39 5.64
C ASN A 163 2.69 15.88 4.99
N GLY A 164 2.61 14.76 4.27
CA GLY A 164 3.77 14.10 3.66
C GLY A 164 4.63 13.29 4.63
N GLU A 165 4.25 13.17 5.90
CA GLU A 165 4.96 12.41 6.91
C GLU A 165 4.28 11.07 7.20
N ILE A 166 5.06 10.01 7.33
CA ILE A 166 4.56 8.68 7.73
C ILE A 166 4.35 8.67 9.25
N LEU A 167 3.10 8.51 9.67
CA LEU A 167 2.70 8.42 11.08
C LEU A 167 2.74 6.98 11.60
N ALA A 168 2.40 6.00 10.76
CA ALA A 168 2.40 4.58 11.06
C ALA A 168 2.60 3.76 9.78
N ALA A 169 3.24 2.60 9.87
CA ALA A 169 3.56 1.80 8.69
C ALA A 169 3.47 0.28 8.93
N HIS A 170 2.60 -0.39 8.17
CA HIS A 170 2.62 -1.84 8.01
C HIS A 170 3.37 -2.24 6.74
N ARG A 171 4.57 -2.79 6.93
CA ARG A 171 5.37 -3.37 5.85
C ARG A 171 5.26 -4.88 5.95
N SER A 172 4.48 -5.49 5.06
CA SER A 172 4.25 -6.93 5.07
C SER A 172 5.59 -7.66 4.92
N LYS A 173 5.84 -8.68 5.72
CA LYS A 173 7.05 -9.52 5.65
C LYS A 173 6.84 -10.76 4.78
N THR A 174 5.59 -11.18 4.61
CA THR A 174 5.23 -12.33 3.77
C THR A 174 4.06 -11.98 2.85
N SER A 175 3.80 -12.85 1.88
CA SER A 175 2.67 -12.65 0.94
C SER A 175 1.30 -12.84 1.58
N PHE A 176 1.22 -13.44 2.78
CA PHE A 176 -0.02 -13.77 3.47
C PHE A 176 -0.36 -12.81 4.61
N GLU A 177 0.59 -11.97 5.01
CA GLU A 177 0.38 -11.00 6.07
C GLU A 177 -0.54 -9.89 5.56
N GLN A 178 -1.62 -9.65 6.30
CA GLN A 178 -2.60 -8.62 5.98
C GLN A 178 -2.45 -7.45 6.95
N PRO A 179 -2.56 -6.20 6.47
CA PRO A 179 -2.53 -5.04 7.36
C PRO A 179 -3.76 -5.00 8.28
N GLU A 180 -3.56 -4.59 9.53
CA GLU A 180 -4.63 -4.22 10.46
C GLU A 180 -5.09 -2.78 10.16
N PHE A 181 -5.92 -2.60 9.13
CA PHE A 181 -6.28 -1.28 8.59
C PHE A 181 -6.87 -0.33 9.63
N ILE A 182 -7.75 -0.82 10.50
CA ILE A 182 -8.39 -0.01 11.55
C ILE A 182 -7.36 0.46 12.58
N ALA A 183 -6.46 -0.41 13.01
CA ALA A 183 -5.40 -0.05 13.97
C ALA A 183 -4.43 0.97 13.36
N LEU A 184 -4.06 0.80 12.09
CA LEU A 184 -3.27 1.78 11.35
C LEU A 184 -3.98 3.12 11.23
N ALA A 185 -5.28 3.13 10.91
CA ALA A 185 -6.07 4.35 10.79
C ALA A 185 -6.15 5.14 12.11
N LYS A 186 -6.17 4.42 13.25
CA LYS A 186 -6.12 5.01 14.59
C LYS A 186 -4.71 5.46 15.02
N GLY A 187 -3.67 5.15 14.25
CA GLY A 187 -2.28 5.47 14.58
C GLY A 187 -1.71 4.59 15.70
N GLU A 188 -2.26 3.40 15.90
CA GLU A 188 -1.87 2.47 16.98
C GLU A 188 -0.61 1.64 16.65
N TRP A 189 0.04 1.94 15.52
CA TRP A 189 1.26 1.29 15.05
C TRP A 189 2.43 2.27 15.04
N GLY A 190 3.58 1.84 15.56
CA GLY A 190 4.82 2.62 15.49
C GLY A 190 5.35 2.77 14.06
N PRO A 191 6.18 3.80 13.78
CA PRO A 191 6.82 4.01 12.49
C PRO A 191 7.84 2.93 12.09
#